data_AF-A0A7W7RHH8-F1
#
_entry.id   AF-A0A7W7RHH8-F1
#
_cell.length_a   1.000
_cell.length_b   1.000
_cell.length_c   1.000
_cell.angle_alpha   90.00
_cell.angle_beta   90.00
_cell.angle_gamma   90.00
#
_symmetry.space_group_name_H-M   'P 1'
#
loop_
_entity.id
_entity.type
_entity.pdbx_description
1 polymer ?
#
loop_
_entity_poly.entity_id
_entity_poly.type
_entity_poly.pdbx_seq_one_letter_code
_entity_poly.pdbx_strand_id
1 'polypeptide(L)' 'MDPYTTLVLTPQEMEQFIAEVGSELAREEDPEVAELLKDVLRLARKCTHQPRAEVRLEGD' A
#
# COMPACT_ATOMS: atom_id res chain seq x y z
N MET A 1 -13.49 6.08 17.12
CA MET A 1 -13.04 6.22 15.73
C MET A 1 -11.65 6.78 15.80
N ASP A 2 -10.67 5.90 15.65
CA ASP A 2 -9.28 6.30 15.68
C ASP A 2 -8.93 6.78 14.25
N PRO A 3 -8.54 8.04 14.06
CA PRO A 3 -8.38 8.62 12.71
C PRO A 3 -7.19 8.03 11.94
N TYR A 4 -6.42 7.12 12.55
CA TYR A 4 -5.25 6.48 11.96
C TYR A 4 -5.45 5.00 11.58
N THR A 5 -6.63 4.42 11.82
CA THR A 5 -6.88 2.98 11.55
C THR A 5 -7.09 2.67 10.08
N THR A 6 -7.47 3.67 9.28
CA THR A 6 -7.84 3.47 7.88
C THR A 6 -7.12 4.44 6.98
N LEU A 7 -6.22 3.92 6.15
CA LEU A 7 -5.63 4.68 5.05
C LEU A 7 -6.49 4.48 3.80
N VAL A 8 -7.03 5.59 3.26
CA VAL A 8 -7.74 5.62 1.97
C VAL A 8 -6.87 6.39 0.98
N LEU A 9 -6.45 5.73 -0.09
CA LEU A 9 -5.58 6.33 -1.11
C LEU A 9 -6.37 6.69 -2.36
N THR A 10 -6.33 7.97 -2.74
CA THR A 10 -6.80 8.43 -4.05
C THR A 10 -5.87 7.96 -5.18
N PRO A 11 -6.31 8.01 -6.45
CA PRO A 11 -5.45 7.65 -7.57
C PRO A 11 -4.14 8.46 -7.65
N GLN A 12 -4.17 9.73 -7.23
CA GLN A 12 -3.01 10.61 -7.24
C GLN A 12 -2.00 10.26 -6.13
N GLU A 13 -2.51 9.81 -4.98
CA GLU A 13 -1.67 9.37 -3.84
C GLU A 13 -1.11 7.95 -4.06
N MET A 14 -1.70 7.17 -4.97
CA MET A 14 -1.31 5.80 -5.24
C MET A 14 0.12 5.67 -5.81
N GLU A 15 0.56 6.60 -6.67
CA GLU A 15 1.92 6.58 -7.21
C GLU A 15 2.96 6.83 -6.12
N GLN A 16 2.69 7.79 -5.23
CA GLN A 16 3.54 8.08 -4.07
C GLN A 16 3.58 6.90 -3.12
N PHE A 17 2.42 6.31 -2.81
CA PHE A 17 2.33 5.13 -1.95
C PHE A 17 3.14 3.95 -2.50
N ILE A 18 3.07 3.66 -3.80
CA ILE A 18 3.87 2.60 -4.43
C ILE A 18 5.38 2.87 -4.28
N ALA A 19 5.80 4.13 -4.40
CA ALA A 19 7.20 4.50 -4.24
C ALA A 19 7.68 4.33 -2.78
N GLU A 20 6.87 4.77 -1.81
CA GLU A 20 7.18 4.65 -0.38
C GLU A 20 7.26 3.19 0.06
N VAL A 21 6.23 2.39 -0.23
CA VAL A 21 6.23 0.95 0.10
C VAL A 21 7.36 0.20 -0.62
N GLY A 22 7.69 0.61 -1.84
CA GLY A 22 8.84 0.06 -2.58
C GLY A 22 10.19 0.34 -1.90
N SER A 23 10.34 1.54 -1.32
CA SER A 23 11.53 1.88 -0.54
C SER A 23 11.61 1.11 0.78
N GLU A 24 10.48 0.93 1.46
CA GLU A 24 10.43 0.15 2.70
C GLU A 24 10.74 -1.33 2.45
N LEU A 25 10.16 -1.93 1.39
CA LEU A 25 10.47 -3.29 0.98
C LEU A 25 11.96 -3.49 0.67
N ALA A 26 12.63 -2.49 0.10
CA ALA A 26 14.06 -2.58 -0.22
C ALA A 26 14.97 -2.57 1.02
N ARG A 27 14.44 -2.11 2.17
CA ARG A 27 15.15 -2.03 3.46
C ARG A 27 14.73 -3.12 4.42
N GLU A 28 13.64 -3.83 4.14
CA GLU A 28 13.08 -4.84 5.01
C GLU A 28 13.97 -6.09 5.06
N GLU A 29 14.30 -6.52 6.27
CA GLU A 29 15.13 -7.70 6.54
C GLU A 29 14.28 -8.90 6.96
N ASP A 30 13.08 -8.66 7.48
CA ASP A 30 12.12 -9.69 7.85
C ASP A 30 11.41 -10.27 6.61
N PRO A 31 11.56 -11.58 6.31
CA PRO A 31 10.93 -12.19 5.14
C PRO A 31 9.40 -12.15 5.16
N GLU A 32 8.76 -12.24 6.33
CA GLU A 32 7.30 -12.22 6.46
C GLU A 32 6.76 -10.82 6.16
N VAL A 33 7.43 -9.79 6.68
CA VAL A 33 7.09 -8.39 6.41
C VAL A 33 7.36 -8.05 4.95
N ALA A 34 8.46 -8.53 4.38
CA ALA A 34 8.78 -8.32 2.97
C ALA A 34 7.73 -8.95 2.02
N GLU A 35 7.21 -10.15 2.33
CA GLU A 35 6.12 -10.75 1.55
C GLU A 35 4.82 -9.95 1.68
N LEU A 36 4.48 -9.48 2.88
CA LEU A 36 3.32 -8.60 3.08
C LEU A 36 3.44 -7.31 2.22
N LEU A 37 4.60 -6.64 2.24
CA LEU A 37 4.84 -5.43 1.46
C LEU A 37 4.77 -5.70 -0.06
N LYS A 38 5.22 -6.88 -0.53
CA LYS A 38 5.05 -7.28 -1.94
C LYS A 38 3.57 -7.44 -2.33
N ASP A 39 2.76 -8.02 -1.45
CA ASP A 39 1.32 -8.18 -1.70
C ASP A 39 0.59 -6.84 -1.69
N VAL A 40 0.94 -5.93 -0.77
CA VAL A 40 0.45 -4.55 -0.75
C VAL A 40 0.82 -3.81 -2.05
N LEU A 41 2.06 -3.90 -2.51
CA LEU A 41 2.48 -3.32 -3.80
C LEU A 41 1.71 -3.89 -4.98
N ARG A 42 1.48 -5.21 -4.99
CA ARG A 42 0.72 -5.88 -6.05
C ARG A 42 -0.73 -5.38 -6.07
N LEU A 43 -1.34 -5.19 -4.91
CA LEU A 43 -2.70 -4.64 -4.80
C LEU A 43 -2.75 -3.18 -5.28
N ALA A 44 -1.84 -2.33 -4.80
CA ALA A 44 -1.74 -0.92 -5.19
C ALA A 44 -1.57 -0.74 -6.71
N ARG A 45 -0.69 -1.53 -7.33
CA ARG A 45 -0.49 -1.54 -8.80
C ARG A 45 -1.72 -2.01 -9.57
N LYS A 46 -2.55 -2.89 -9.01
CA LYS A 46 -3.82 -3.26 -9.67
C LYS A 46 -4.82 -2.12 -9.61
N CYS A 47 -4.86 -1.39 -8.50
CA CYS A 47 -5.76 -0.25 -8.32
C CYS A 47 -5.37 0.94 -9.21
N THR A 48 -4.09 1.19 -9.50
CA THR A 48 -3.69 2.26 -10.45
C THR A 48 -4.27 2.05 -11.86
N HIS A 49 -4.52 0.81 -12.27
CA HIS A 49 -5.11 0.50 -13.58
C HIS A 49 -6.65 0.51 -13.58
N GLN A 50 -7.28 0.82 -12.44
CA GLN A 50 -8.73 0.85 -12.26
C GLN A 50 -9.17 2.20 -11.70
N PRO A 51 -9.64 3.15 -12.53
CA PRO A 51 -9.89 4.55 -12.11
C PRO A 51 -11.04 4.74 -11.10
N ARG A 52 -11.70 3.67 -10.66
CA ARG A 52 -12.75 3.68 -9.62
C ARG A 52 -12.41 2.78 -8.41
N ALA A 53 -11.22 2.20 -8.37
CA ALA A 53 -10.80 1.34 -7.28
C ALA A 53 -10.04 2.16 -6.22
N GLU A 54 -10.42 1.96 -4.96
CA GLU A 54 -9.73 2.52 -3.79
C GLU A 54 -8.99 1.39 -3.07
N VAL A 55 -7.80 1.67 -2.53
CA VAL A 55 -7.13 0.78 -1.58
C VAL A 55 -7.50 1.24 -0.18
N ARG A 56 -7.93 0.28 0.64
CA ARG A 56 -8.18 0.46 2.07
C ARG A 56 -7.27 -0.47 2.84
N LEU A 57 -6.46 0.11 3.72
CA LEU A 57 -5.65 -0.63 4.67
C LEU A 57 -6.25 -0.42 6.06
N GLU A 58 -6.54 -1.51 6.75
CA GLU A 58 -7.08 -1.53 8.10
C GLU A 58 -6.04 -2.20 9.01
N GLY A 59 -5.59 -1.49 10.04
CA GLY A 59 -4.71 -2.02 11.08
C GLY A 59 -5.52 -2.45 12.31
N ASP A 60 -5.15 -3.57 12.92
CA ASP A 60 -5.66 -4.04 14.22
C ASP A 60 -4.74 -3.60 15.37
#